data_AF-A0A024WRP6-F1
#
_entry.id   AF-A0A024WRP6-F1
#
_cell.length_a   1.000
_cell.length_b   1.000
_cell.length_c   1.000
_cell.angle_alpha   90.00
_cell.angle_beta   90.00
_cell.angle_gamma   90.00
#
_symmetry.space_group_name_H-M   'P 1'
#
loop_
_entity.id
_entity.type
_entity.pdbx_description
1 polymer ?
#
loop_
_entity_poly.entity_id
_entity_poly.type
_entity_poly.pdbx_seq_one_letter_code
_entity_poly.pdbx_strand_id
1 'polypeptide(L)'
;MEAYLNKIDKIEPSDQKIKEEYNKFKYDITKQAIESLRERIPKRIIFFNNLVNVNSEPGSILNVNDLDGVSYKYKINKIEENVRKKHKGNNSSDFDEREKKKDSLDGHVKHFSNNEDSKLIIDDKVLYTHYVPSHKQIYLELEKIKTYASELIEIIGNIKLWIQLNVPRIEDGNNFGVGIQEEAIQELARVEESAFNLYDAIVKYYMERAKISTKVLKYPNVSDYQEAVRELDEKEWIHIKITIVDIIYLLCFV
;
A
#
# COMPACT_ATOMS: atom_id res chain seq x y z
N MET A 1 18.37 53.58 -9.45
CA MET A 1 17.70 52.32 -9.10
C MET A 1 16.44 52.10 -9.93
N GLU A 2 15.55 53.09 -10.06
CA GLU A 2 14.32 52.98 -10.88
C GLU A 2 14.56 52.69 -12.38
N ALA A 3 15.64 53.22 -12.97
CA ALA A 3 15.97 53.02 -14.38
C ALA A 3 16.46 51.60 -14.76
N TYR A 4 16.81 50.76 -13.77
CA TYR A 4 17.12 49.34 -13.98
C TYR A 4 15.89 48.43 -13.83
N LEU A 5 14.89 48.87 -13.04
CA LEU A 5 13.63 48.14 -12.88
C LEU A 5 12.77 48.19 -14.15
N ASN A 6 12.75 49.33 -14.86
CA ASN A 6 11.93 49.55 -16.06
C ASN A 6 12.52 48.93 -17.36
N LYS A 7 13.50 48.03 -17.26
CA LYS A 7 14.21 47.46 -18.43
C LYS A 7 14.11 45.94 -18.56
N ILE A 8 13.45 45.26 -17.63
CA ILE A 8 13.42 43.79 -17.58
C ILE A 8 11.98 43.31 -17.79
N ASP A 9 11.47 43.50 -19.01
CA ASP A 9 10.15 42.97 -19.41
C ASP A 9 10.23 41.53 -19.95
N LYS A 10 11.43 40.95 -20.00
CA LYS A 10 11.70 39.60 -20.50
C LYS A 10 12.29 38.74 -19.38
N ILE A 11 11.64 37.60 -19.12
CA ILE A 11 12.04 36.61 -18.12
C ILE A 11 12.68 35.36 -18.74
N GLU A 12 13.18 35.48 -19.97
CA GLU A 12 13.86 34.35 -20.63
C GLU A 12 15.15 33.98 -19.89
N PRO A 13 15.50 32.68 -19.81
CA PRO A 13 16.77 32.26 -19.25
C PRO A 13 17.94 32.96 -19.95
N SER A 14 18.78 33.64 -19.17
CA SER A 14 19.94 34.37 -19.69
C SER A 14 21.08 33.42 -20.12
N ASP A 15 21.19 32.27 -19.46
CA ASP A 15 22.12 31.21 -19.83
C ASP A 15 21.54 30.37 -20.97
N GLN A 16 22.24 30.38 -22.11
CA GLN A 16 21.85 29.65 -23.31
C GLN A 16 21.80 28.14 -23.09
N LYS A 17 22.69 27.58 -22.25
CA LYS A 17 22.69 26.15 -21.94
C LYS A 17 21.43 25.74 -21.18
N ILE A 18 21.01 26.56 -20.22
CA ILE A 18 19.77 26.34 -19.46
C ILE A 18 18.54 26.43 -20.38
N LYS A 19 18.53 27.36 -21.33
CA LYS A 19 17.46 27.48 -22.33
C LYS A 19 17.34 26.23 -23.20
N GLU A 20 18.47 25.66 -23.62
CA GLU A 20 18.51 24.42 -24.40
C GLU A 20 18.04 23.21 -23.59
N GLU A 21 18.52 23.06 -22.35
CA GLU A 21 18.10 21.99 -21.45
C GLU A 21 16.60 22.07 -21.10
N TYR A 22 16.07 23.28 -20.88
CA TYR A 22 14.64 23.49 -20.65
C TYR A 22 13.77 23.10 -21.85
N ASN A 23 14.18 23.47 -23.07
CA ASN A 23 13.45 23.07 -24.28
C ASN A 23 13.52 21.56 -24.51
N LYS A 24 14.69 20.94 -24.24
CA LYS A 24 14.84 19.49 -24.27
C LYS A 24 13.92 18.81 -23.25
N PHE A 25 13.82 19.34 -22.04
CA PHE A 25 12.89 18.83 -21.03
C PHE A 25 11.44 18.83 -21.53
N LYS A 26 10.96 19.93 -22.16
CA LYS A 26 9.61 19.98 -22.74
C LYS A 26 9.40 18.91 -23.83
N TYR A 27 10.41 18.68 -24.66
CA TYR A 27 10.40 17.62 -25.66
C TYR A 27 10.35 16.23 -25.03
N ASP A 28 11.17 15.97 -24.02
CA ASP A 28 11.23 14.69 -23.33
C ASP A 28 9.91 14.37 -22.60
N ILE A 29 9.28 15.36 -21.94
CA ILE A 29 7.94 15.23 -21.34
C ILE A 29 6.90 14.87 -22.41
N THR A 30 6.92 15.55 -23.56
CA THR A 30 6.01 15.26 -24.68
C THR A 30 6.21 13.84 -25.18
N LYS A 31 7.46 13.41 -25.37
CA LYS A 31 7.80 12.05 -25.79
C LYS A 31 7.27 11.02 -24.80
N GLN A 32 7.50 11.22 -23.50
CA GLN A 32 7.04 10.30 -22.45
C GLN A 32 5.52 10.22 -22.34
N ALA A 33 4.81 11.34 -22.47
CA ALA A 33 3.35 11.36 -22.44
C ALA A 33 2.76 10.56 -23.62
N ILE A 34 3.27 10.79 -24.84
CA ILE A 34 2.80 10.07 -26.04
C ILE A 34 3.15 8.58 -25.99
N GLU A 35 4.35 8.23 -25.53
CA GLU A 35 4.74 6.82 -25.32
C GLU A 35 3.83 6.15 -24.29
N SER A 36 3.47 6.87 -23.23
CA SER A 36 2.58 6.34 -22.19
C SER A 36 1.18 6.06 -22.72
N LEU A 37 0.59 7.01 -23.45
CA LEU A 37 -0.74 6.88 -24.05
C LEU A 37 -0.79 5.80 -25.14
N ARG A 38 0.26 5.69 -25.97
CA ARG A 38 0.28 4.75 -27.10
C ARG A 38 0.68 3.33 -26.71
N GLU A 39 1.50 3.17 -25.68
CA GLU A 39 2.07 1.87 -25.35
C GLU A 39 1.85 1.47 -23.89
N ARG A 40 2.26 2.31 -22.93
CA ARG A 40 2.33 1.87 -21.52
C ARG A 40 0.94 1.63 -20.94
N ILE A 41 0.01 2.55 -21.16
CA ILE A 41 -1.37 2.46 -20.69
C ILE A 41 -2.08 1.25 -21.33
N PRO A 42 -2.11 1.07 -22.66
CA PRO A 42 -2.69 -0.12 -23.28
C PRO A 42 -2.09 -1.44 -22.78
N LYS A 43 -0.74 -1.50 -22.64
CA LYS A 43 -0.05 -2.69 -22.10
C LYS A 43 -0.53 -3.00 -20.67
N ARG A 44 -0.72 -1.97 -19.83
CA ARG A 44 -1.18 -2.12 -18.44
C ARG A 44 -2.65 -2.53 -18.33
N ILE A 45 -3.53 -1.99 -19.16
CA ILE A 45 -4.94 -2.40 -19.23
C ILE A 45 -5.04 -3.91 -19.47
N ILE A 46 -4.30 -4.43 -20.47
CA ILE A 46 -4.28 -5.87 -20.77
C ILE A 46 -3.69 -6.67 -19.61
N PHE A 47 -2.58 -6.19 -19.03
CA PHE A 47 -1.96 -6.84 -17.87
C PHE A 47 -2.93 -7.02 -16.71
N PHE A 48 -3.65 -5.96 -16.31
CA PHE A 48 -4.60 -6.03 -15.21
C PHE A 48 -5.84 -6.83 -15.57
N ASN A 49 -6.36 -6.73 -16.80
CA ASN A 49 -7.46 -7.59 -17.23
C ASN A 49 -7.09 -9.08 -17.19
N ASN A 50 -5.82 -9.44 -17.39
CA ASN A 50 -5.41 -10.84 -17.19
C ASN A 50 -5.44 -11.29 -15.72
N LEU A 51 -5.34 -10.35 -14.76
CA LEU A 51 -5.48 -10.63 -13.33
C LEU A 51 -6.95 -10.68 -12.89
N VAL A 52 -7.79 -9.79 -13.44
CA VAL A 52 -9.22 -9.66 -13.12
C VAL A 52 -10.06 -9.67 -14.39
N ASN A 53 -10.09 -10.83 -15.05
CA ASN A 53 -10.68 -10.95 -16.39
C ASN A 53 -12.16 -10.59 -16.41
N VAL A 54 -12.52 -9.59 -17.22
CA VAL A 54 -13.90 -9.09 -17.36
C VAL A 54 -14.90 -10.19 -17.78
N ASN A 55 -14.42 -11.27 -18.40
CA ASN A 55 -15.25 -12.40 -18.82
C ASN A 55 -15.48 -13.45 -17.73
N SER A 56 -14.95 -13.22 -16.52
CA SER A 56 -15.12 -14.15 -15.41
C SER A 56 -16.55 -14.09 -14.86
N GLU A 57 -17.07 -15.23 -14.40
CA GLU A 57 -18.44 -15.31 -13.88
C GLU A 57 -18.65 -14.41 -12.64
N PRO A 58 -19.86 -13.87 -12.42
CA PRO A 58 -20.14 -13.08 -11.22
C PRO A 58 -19.73 -13.80 -9.92
N GLY A 59 -18.99 -13.11 -9.05
CA GLY A 59 -18.45 -13.67 -7.80
C GLY A 59 -17.13 -14.44 -7.92
N SER A 60 -16.61 -14.67 -9.14
CA SER A 60 -15.31 -15.35 -9.34
C SER A 60 -14.08 -14.45 -9.18
N ILE A 61 -14.24 -13.13 -9.31
CA ILE A 61 -13.17 -12.15 -9.07
C ILE A 61 -13.16 -11.76 -7.59
N LEU A 62 -14.24 -11.12 -7.14
CA LEU A 62 -14.39 -10.61 -5.78
C LEU A 62 -14.82 -11.71 -4.81
N ASN A 63 -13.95 -12.68 -4.58
CA ASN A 63 -14.09 -13.71 -3.53
C ASN A 63 -12.80 -13.87 -2.72
N VAL A 64 -12.90 -14.69 -1.68
CA VAL A 64 -11.83 -15.00 -0.72
C VAL A 64 -11.39 -16.46 -0.78
N ASN A 65 -11.77 -17.21 -1.81
CA ASN A 65 -11.54 -18.66 -1.90
C ASN A 65 -10.04 -19.00 -1.94
N ASP A 66 -9.24 -18.09 -2.48
CA ASP A 66 -7.80 -18.18 -2.61
C ASP A 66 -7.03 -17.60 -1.40
N LEU A 67 -7.72 -17.07 -0.39
CA LEU A 67 -7.10 -16.51 0.81
C LEU A 67 -6.81 -17.59 1.87
N ASP A 68 -5.59 -17.65 2.38
CA ASP A 68 -5.21 -18.53 3.49
C ASP A 68 -5.68 -17.99 4.85
N GLY A 69 -6.90 -18.35 5.25
CA GLY A 69 -7.47 -17.99 6.56
C GLY A 69 -6.94 -18.78 7.76
N VAL A 70 -5.93 -19.66 7.61
CA VAL A 70 -5.52 -20.59 8.68
C VAL A 70 -4.07 -20.39 9.11
N SER A 71 -3.13 -20.17 8.20
CA SER A 71 -1.69 -20.16 8.54
C SER A 71 -1.27 -18.97 9.42
N TYR A 72 -1.98 -17.85 9.30
CA TYR A 72 -1.58 -16.56 9.89
C TYR A 72 -2.47 -16.10 11.05
N LYS A 73 -3.33 -16.98 11.56
CA LYS A 73 -4.14 -16.71 12.76
C LYS A 73 -3.33 -16.95 14.04
N TYR A 74 -3.70 -16.26 15.11
CA TYR A 74 -3.14 -16.55 16.43
C TYR A 74 -3.50 -17.99 16.84
N LYS A 75 -2.48 -18.77 17.21
CA LYS A 75 -2.65 -20.13 17.69
C LYS A 75 -2.75 -20.10 19.20
N ILE A 76 -3.97 -20.15 19.72
CA ILE A 76 -4.20 -20.30 21.16
C ILE A 76 -3.69 -21.69 21.56
N ASN A 77 -2.53 -21.73 22.23
CA ASN A 77 -2.17 -22.89 23.01
C ASN A 77 -3.21 -23.01 24.14
N LYS A 78 -3.93 -24.14 24.21
CA LYS A 78 -4.88 -24.46 25.31
C LYS A 78 -4.14 -24.67 26.64
N ILE A 79 -3.41 -23.67 27.14
CA ILE A 79 -2.56 -23.77 28.32
C ILE A 79 -3.15 -22.99 29.53
N GLU A 80 -4.32 -22.38 29.41
CA GLU A 80 -4.91 -21.65 30.56
C GLU A 80 -5.79 -22.49 31.51
N GLU A 81 -6.01 -23.79 31.28
CA GLU A 81 -6.63 -24.64 32.32
C GLU A 81 -5.63 -25.10 33.39
N ASN A 82 -4.33 -25.07 33.12
CA ASN A 82 -3.32 -25.60 34.05
C ASN A 82 -2.72 -24.57 35.01
N VAL A 83 -2.90 -23.26 34.77
CA VAL A 83 -2.40 -22.21 35.68
C VAL A 83 -3.22 -22.16 36.97
N ARG A 84 -4.48 -22.60 36.98
CA ARG A 84 -5.28 -22.71 38.21
C ARG A 84 -4.86 -23.86 39.14
N LYS A 85 -4.00 -24.78 38.70
CA LYS A 85 -3.53 -25.91 39.55
C LYS A 85 -2.11 -25.75 40.10
N LYS A 86 -1.34 -24.72 39.71
CA LYS A 86 0.07 -24.53 40.12
C LYS A 86 0.30 -23.54 41.27
N HIS A 87 -0.69 -23.36 42.14
CA HIS A 87 -0.46 -22.82 43.49
C HIS A 87 -0.58 -23.94 44.54
N LYS A 88 0.28 -24.95 44.42
CA LYS A 88 0.68 -25.84 45.52
C LYS A 88 1.85 -26.71 45.06
N GLY A 89 3.03 -26.53 45.66
CA GLY A 89 4.15 -27.48 45.56
C GLY A 89 5.49 -26.84 45.28
N ASN A 90 6.38 -26.89 46.28
CA ASN A 90 7.75 -26.39 46.32
C ASN A 90 8.76 -27.20 45.48
N ASN A 91 9.84 -26.49 45.12
CA ASN A 91 11.26 -26.86 45.06
C ASN A 91 11.87 -27.85 44.03
N SER A 92 13.09 -27.42 43.63
CA SER A 92 14.33 -28.12 43.22
C SER A 92 14.59 -28.52 41.76
N SER A 93 15.66 -27.91 41.22
CA SER A 93 16.75 -28.41 40.35
C SER A 93 16.42 -29.30 39.15
N ASP A 94 16.86 -28.95 37.94
CA ASP A 94 18.24 -29.17 37.46
C ASP A 94 18.45 -28.61 36.04
N PHE A 95 19.71 -28.33 35.71
CA PHE A 95 20.23 -27.96 34.39
C PHE A 95 20.01 -29.09 33.35
N ASP A 96 19.64 -28.77 32.11
CA ASP A 96 20.30 -29.37 30.93
C ASP A 96 20.04 -28.57 29.64
N GLU A 97 21.13 -28.12 29.01
CA GLU A 97 21.18 -27.48 27.69
C GLU A 97 21.02 -28.53 26.58
N ARG A 98 20.04 -28.38 25.67
CA ARG A 98 20.14 -28.91 24.30
C ARG A 98 19.50 -27.95 23.30
N GLU A 99 20.35 -27.19 22.62
CA GLU A 99 19.97 -26.46 21.40
C GLU A 99 19.48 -27.45 20.33
N LYS A 100 18.24 -27.25 19.87
CA LYS A 100 17.79 -27.75 18.56
C LYS A 100 17.42 -26.54 17.70
N LYS A 101 18.37 -26.13 16.87
CA LYS A 101 18.14 -25.24 15.73
C LYS A 101 17.00 -25.81 14.88
N LYS A 102 15.92 -25.06 14.75
CA LYS A 102 14.87 -25.32 13.78
C LYS A 102 14.87 -24.13 12.81
N ASP A 103 15.33 -24.38 11.60
CA ASP A 103 15.26 -23.43 10.49
C ASP A 103 13.80 -23.00 10.29
N SER A 104 13.52 -21.73 10.54
CA SER A 104 12.25 -21.10 10.19
C SER A 104 12.52 -19.94 9.23
N LEU A 105 12.05 -20.10 7.99
CA LEU A 105 11.90 -19.07 6.95
C LEU A 105 10.83 -18.03 7.36
N ASP A 106 11.00 -17.40 8.52
CA ASP A 106 10.19 -16.28 8.96
C ASP A 106 11.11 -15.08 9.20
N GLY A 107 10.89 -14.00 8.45
CA GLY A 107 11.77 -12.82 8.45
C GLY A 107 11.82 -12.07 9.79
N HIS A 108 11.07 -12.51 10.80
CA HIS A 108 11.12 -12.01 12.16
C HIS A 108 11.53 -13.11 13.13
N VAL A 109 12.64 -12.89 13.85
CA VAL A 109 13.12 -13.76 14.91
C VAL A 109 12.19 -13.62 16.13
N LYS A 110 11.67 -14.73 16.65
CA LYS A 110 10.88 -14.74 17.89
C LYS A 110 11.77 -14.29 19.06
N HIS A 111 11.48 -13.12 19.61
CA HIS A 111 12.14 -12.64 20.83
C HIS A 111 11.56 -13.33 22.07
N PHE A 112 12.39 -13.58 23.09
CA PHE A 112 12.02 -14.27 24.35
C PHE A 112 11.61 -15.74 24.19
N SER A 113 12.36 -16.53 23.42
CA SER A 113 12.16 -17.98 23.22
C SER A 113 12.12 -18.79 24.52
N ASN A 114 12.71 -18.31 25.61
CA ASN A 114 12.71 -19.00 26.90
C ASN A 114 11.37 -18.88 27.67
N ASN A 115 10.54 -17.87 27.34
CA ASN A 115 9.31 -17.55 28.06
C ASN A 115 8.16 -17.32 27.06
N GLU A 116 7.77 -18.36 26.33
CA GLU A 116 6.69 -18.27 25.33
C GLU A 116 5.32 -18.02 25.96
N ASP A 117 4.47 -17.25 25.27
CA ASP A 117 3.07 -16.99 25.64
C ASP A 117 2.86 -16.51 27.10
N SER A 118 3.68 -15.56 27.54
CA SER A 118 3.66 -15.04 28.90
C SER A 118 3.58 -13.51 28.94
N LYS A 119 3.10 -13.01 30.09
CA LYS A 119 3.08 -11.59 30.43
C LYS A 119 4.27 -11.31 31.34
N LEU A 120 5.20 -10.50 30.87
CA LEU A 120 6.40 -10.09 31.61
C LEU A 120 6.27 -8.63 32.04
N ILE A 121 7.00 -8.27 33.09
CA ILE A 121 7.24 -6.87 33.46
C ILE A 121 8.74 -6.63 33.24
N ILE A 122 9.06 -5.75 32.29
CA ILE A 122 10.43 -5.34 31.97
C ILE A 122 10.42 -3.81 31.98
N ASP A 123 11.34 -3.19 32.72
CA ASP A 123 11.45 -1.73 32.88
C ASP A 123 10.12 -1.05 33.27
N ASP A 124 9.43 -1.61 34.27
CA ASP A 124 8.10 -1.20 34.75
C ASP A 124 6.99 -1.20 33.70
N LYS A 125 7.23 -1.82 32.53
CA LYS A 125 6.27 -1.96 31.44
C LYS A 125 5.84 -3.40 31.25
N VAL A 126 4.56 -3.58 30.95
CA VAL A 126 3.99 -4.88 30.62
C VAL A 126 4.38 -5.26 29.20
N LEU A 127 5.01 -6.42 29.03
CA LEU A 127 5.37 -7.01 27.75
C LEU A 127 4.63 -8.34 27.55
N TYR A 128 4.11 -8.57 26.34
CA TYR A 128 3.48 -9.83 25.94
C TYR A 128 4.44 -10.57 25.01
N THR A 129 4.86 -11.79 25.37
CA THR A 129 5.77 -12.61 24.54
C THR A 129 5.03 -13.47 23.50
N HIS A 130 3.71 -13.39 23.46
CA HIS A 130 2.87 -14.06 22.49
C HIS A 130 3.25 -13.65 21.06
N TYR A 131 3.40 -14.62 20.18
CA TYR A 131 3.69 -14.39 18.78
C TYR A 131 2.39 -14.42 17.95
N VAL A 132 2.10 -13.33 17.25
CA VAL A 132 1.03 -13.26 16.25
C VAL A 132 1.68 -12.96 14.90
N PRO A 133 1.68 -13.89 13.93
CA PRO A 133 2.30 -13.66 12.63
C PRO A 133 1.49 -12.67 11.79
N SER A 134 2.19 -11.92 10.94
CA SER A 134 1.57 -11.15 9.85
C SER A 134 1.06 -12.05 8.74
N HIS A 135 0.03 -11.61 8.01
CA HIS A 135 -0.51 -12.36 6.87
C HIS A 135 0.39 -12.23 5.65
N LYS A 136 1.26 -13.21 5.41
CA LYS A 136 2.29 -13.12 4.34
C LYS A 136 1.71 -13.03 2.93
N GLN A 137 0.61 -13.73 2.66
CA GLN A 137 -0.03 -13.67 1.34
C GLN A 137 -0.55 -12.26 1.01
N ILE A 138 -1.30 -11.64 1.93
CA ILE A 138 -1.74 -10.24 1.81
C ILE A 138 -0.54 -9.30 1.66
N TYR A 139 0.52 -9.48 2.47
CA TYR A 139 1.75 -8.69 2.32
C TYR A 139 2.31 -8.75 0.89
N LEU A 140 2.42 -9.94 0.29
CA LEU A 140 2.94 -10.08 -1.07
C LEU A 140 2.07 -9.39 -2.11
N GLU A 141 0.75 -9.43 -1.98
CA GLU A 141 -0.14 -8.70 -2.88
C GLU A 141 -0.09 -7.19 -2.66
N LEU A 142 0.01 -6.71 -1.41
CA LEU A 142 0.17 -5.29 -1.11
C LEU A 142 1.49 -4.71 -1.66
N GLU A 143 2.58 -5.49 -1.69
CA GLU A 143 3.82 -5.06 -2.36
C GLU A 143 3.59 -4.81 -3.86
N LYS A 144 2.83 -5.67 -4.54
CA LYS A 144 2.46 -5.46 -5.96
C LYS A 144 1.58 -4.23 -6.14
N ILE A 145 0.58 -4.04 -5.27
CA ILE A 145 -0.29 -2.85 -5.30
C ILE A 145 0.54 -1.57 -5.19
N LYS A 146 1.53 -1.51 -4.30
CA LYS A 146 2.44 -0.35 -4.20
C LYS A 146 3.22 -0.11 -5.50
N THR A 147 3.71 -1.18 -6.14
CA THR A 147 4.38 -1.06 -7.44
C THR A 147 3.43 -0.49 -8.51
N TYR A 148 2.20 -1.00 -8.59
CA TYR A 148 1.21 -0.51 -9.55
C TYR A 148 0.84 0.95 -9.30
N ALA A 149 0.68 1.35 -8.03
CA ALA A 149 0.41 2.72 -7.64
C ALA A 149 1.56 3.66 -8.01
N SER A 150 2.82 3.29 -7.72
CA SER A 150 4.00 4.09 -8.08
C SER A 150 4.05 4.36 -9.58
N GLU A 151 3.93 3.31 -10.39
CA GLU A 151 4.00 3.42 -11.85
C GLU A 151 2.85 4.25 -12.42
N LEU A 152 1.65 4.11 -11.85
CA LEU A 152 0.48 4.92 -12.24
C LEU A 152 0.71 6.40 -11.94
N ILE A 153 1.20 6.75 -10.75
CA ILE A 153 1.51 8.14 -10.37
C ILE A 153 2.53 8.75 -11.33
N GLU A 154 3.61 8.02 -11.67
CA GLU A 154 4.63 8.50 -12.61
C GLU A 154 4.09 8.73 -14.02
N ILE A 155 3.27 7.80 -14.53
CA ILE A 155 2.67 7.91 -15.87
C ILE A 155 1.69 9.09 -15.93
N ILE A 156 0.74 9.13 -15.00
CA ILE A 156 -0.32 10.13 -14.94
C ILE A 156 0.25 11.51 -14.67
N GLY A 157 1.23 11.64 -13.77
CA GLY A 157 1.91 12.89 -13.47
C GLY A 157 2.59 13.51 -14.69
N ASN A 158 3.25 12.69 -15.52
CA ASN A 158 3.88 13.17 -16.77
C ASN A 158 2.86 13.61 -17.82
N ILE A 159 1.74 12.89 -17.98
CA ILE A 159 0.67 13.27 -18.90
C ILE A 159 0.02 14.58 -18.43
N LYS A 160 -0.27 14.69 -17.13
CA LYS A 160 -0.83 15.90 -16.52
C LYS A 160 0.08 17.12 -16.74
N LEU A 161 1.37 16.98 -16.45
CA LEU A 161 2.36 18.04 -16.68
C LEU A 161 2.45 18.41 -18.16
N TRP A 162 2.40 17.44 -19.07
CA TRP A 162 2.38 17.69 -20.50
C TRP A 162 1.18 18.52 -20.95
N ILE A 163 -0.03 18.22 -20.44
CA ILE A 163 -1.22 19.03 -20.74
C ILE A 163 -1.08 20.44 -20.15
N GLN A 164 -0.62 20.57 -18.91
CA GLN A 164 -0.37 21.87 -18.26
C GLN A 164 0.59 22.76 -19.05
N LEU A 165 1.66 22.18 -19.61
CA LEU A 165 2.62 22.89 -20.45
C LEU A 165 2.07 23.31 -21.83
N ASN A 166 0.93 22.74 -22.24
CA ASN A 166 0.22 23.05 -23.49
C ASN A 166 -1.01 23.94 -23.26
N VAL A 167 -1.30 24.36 -22.03
CA VAL A 167 -2.32 25.38 -21.77
C VAL A 167 -1.84 26.71 -22.39
N PRO A 168 -2.63 27.34 -23.28
CA PRO A 168 -2.24 28.56 -23.96
C PRO A 168 -2.19 29.75 -22.99
N ARG A 169 -1.69 30.90 -23.48
CA ARG A 169 -1.79 32.15 -22.73
C ARG A 169 -3.26 32.52 -22.55
N ILE A 170 -3.56 33.17 -21.42
CA ILE A 170 -4.90 33.64 -21.11
C ILE A 170 -5.27 34.75 -22.11
N GLU A 171 -6.39 34.56 -22.79
CA GLU A 171 -6.98 35.49 -23.76
C GLU A 171 -8.48 35.63 -23.47
N ASP A 172 -9.09 36.73 -23.91
CA ASP A 172 -10.52 37.00 -23.69
C ASP A 172 -11.35 36.31 -24.79
N GLY A 173 -12.14 35.30 -24.41
CA GLY A 173 -12.94 34.48 -25.32
C GLY A 173 -12.19 33.29 -25.95
N ASN A 174 -12.90 32.45 -26.71
CA ASN A 174 -12.38 31.25 -27.37
C ASN A 174 -11.63 30.25 -26.46
N ASN A 175 -12.02 30.18 -25.18
CA ASN A 175 -11.38 29.37 -24.14
C ASN A 175 -12.03 28.00 -23.92
N PHE A 176 -12.96 27.57 -24.78
CA PHE A 176 -13.62 26.27 -24.66
C PHE A 176 -12.63 25.11 -24.62
N GLY A 177 -11.60 25.14 -25.47
CA GLY A 177 -10.54 24.12 -25.46
C GLY A 177 -9.70 24.12 -24.19
N VAL A 178 -9.55 25.27 -23.52
CA VAL A 178 -8.87 25.38 -22.22
C VAL A 178 -9.71 24.71 -21.13
N GLY A 179 -11.03 24.88 -21.16
CA GLY A 179 -11.93 24.19 -20.23
C GLY A 179 -11.82 22.66 -20.32
N ILE A 180 -11.70 22.11 -21.53
CA ILE A 180 -11.45 20.67 -21.73
C ILE A 180 -10.09 20.25 -21.15
N GLN A 181 -9.05 21.05 -21.34
CA GLN A 181 -7.73 20.77 -20.75
C GLN A 181 -7.78 20.78 -19.23
N GLU A 182 -8.49 21.74 -18.63
CA GLU A 182 -8.68 21.83 -17.18
C GLU A 182 -9.42 20.62 -16.62
N GLU A 183 -10.50 20.18 -17.26
CA GLU A 183 -11.24 18.97 -16.88
C GLU A 183 -10.35 17.72 -16.94
N ALA A 184 -9.58 17.55 -18.02
CA ALA A 184 -8.63 16.45 -18.14
C ALA A 184 -7.55 16.49 -17.04
N ILE A 185 -7.01 17.67 -16.70
CA ILE A 185 -6.04 17.83 -15.61
C ILE A 185 -6.65 17.46 -14.26
N GLN A 186 -7.91 17.84 -14.01
CA GLN A 186 -8.62 17.51 -12.77
C GLN A 186 -8.81 15.99 -12.62
N GLU A 187 -9.23 15.31 -13.68
CA GLU A 187 -9.39 13.85 -13.64
C GLU A 187 -8.06 13.12 -13.46
N LEU A 188 -7.00 13.54 -14.17
CA LEU A 188 -5.65 12.99 -13.96
C LEU A 188 -5.17 13.20 -12.51
N ALA A 189 -5.41 14.38 -11.93
CA ALA A 189 -5.07 14.66 -10.54
C ALA A 189 -5.84 13.78 -9.56
N ARG A 190 -7.13 13.52 -9.81
CA ARG A 190 -7.96 12.61 -9.00
C ARG A 190 -7.44 11.18 -9.02
N VAL A 191 -7.00 10.69 -10.18
CA VAL A 191 -6.38 9.36 -10.32
C VAL A 191 -5.07 9.27 -9.53
N GLU A 192 -4.22 10.29 -9.66
CA GLU A 192 -2.93 10.36 -8.95
C GLU A 192 -3.13 10.38 -7.42
N GLU A 193 -4.06 11.19 -6.92
CA GLU A 193 -4.39 11.26 -5.50
C GLU A 193 -4.96 9.92 -4.98
N SER A 194 -5.85 9.29 -5.75
CA SER A 194 -6.39 7.97 -5.40
C SER A 194 -5.29 6.91 -5.27
N ALA A 195 -4.33 6.90 -6.20
CA ALA A 195 -3.18 6.00 -6.15
C ALA A 195 -2.25 6.32 -4.96
N PHE A 196 -2.03 7.60 -4.66
CA PHE A 196 -1.22 8.03 -3.51
C PHE A 196 -1.84 7.63 -2.17
N ASN A 197 -3.17 7.66 -2.05
CA ASN A 197 -3.86 7.29 -0.81
C ASN A 197 -3.76 5.79 -0.48
N LEU A 198 -3.36 4.93 -1.43
CA LEU A 198 -3.14 3.50 -1.17
C LEU A 198 -2.03 3.24 -0.16
N TYR A 199 -0.97 4.06 -0.12
CA TYR A 199 0.12 3.86 0.85
C TYR A 199 -0.36 4.04 2.30
N ASP A 200 -1.23 5.03 2.56
CA ASP A 200 -1.80 5.25 3.89
C ASP A 200 -2.80 4.14 4.27
N ALA A 201 -3.61 3.68 3.31
CA ALA A 201 -4.53 2.56 3.52
C ALA A 201 -3.79 1.27 3.94
N ILE A 202 -2.65 0.98 3.30
CA ILE A 202 -1.81 -0.18 3.63
C ILE A 202 -1.29 -0.10 5.07
N VAL A 203 -0.82 1.08 5.51
CA VAL A 203 -0.37 1.28 6.89
C VAL A 203 -1.52 1.07 7.87
N LYS A 204 -2.72 1.60 7.54
CA LYS A 204 -3.92 1.43 8.37
C LYS A 204 -4.30 -0.04 8.54
N TYR A 205 -4.21 -0.87 7.49
CA TYR A 205 -4.44 -2.31 7.60
C TYR A 205 -3.54 -2.95 8.67
N TYR A 206 -2.22 -2.72 8.61
CA TYR A 206 -1.29 -3.27 9.61
C TYR A 206 -1.59 -2.78 11.03
N MET A 207 -1.91 -1.49 11.18
CA MET A 207 -2.22 -0.89 12.47
C MET A 207 -3.52 -1.44 13.07
N GLU A 208 -4.57 -1.60 12.25
CA GLU A 208 -5.84 -2.20 12.67
C GLU A 208 -5.65 -3.67 13.03
N ARG A 209 -4.96 -4.45 12.20
CA ARG A 209 -4.70 -5.87 12.46
C ARG A 209 -3.90 -6.07 13.73
N ALA A 210 -2.88 -5.25 13.98
CA ALA A 210 -2.09 -5.28 15.22
C ALA A 210 -2.94 -4.92 16.46
N LYS A 211 -3.82 -3.92 16.33
CA LYS A 211 -4.73 -3.50 17.40
C LYS A 211 -5.72 -4.59 17.78
N ILE A 212 -6.34 -5.27 16.80
CA ILE A 212 -7.26 -6.39 17.04
C ILE A 212 -6.48 -7.59 17.60
N SER A 213 -5.30 -7.90 17.06
CA SER A 213 -4.43 -8.97 17.56
C SER A 213 -4.07 -8.77 19.04
N THR A 214 -3.78 -7.53 19.45
CA THR A 214 -3.56 -7.19 20.87
C THR A 214 -4.78 -7.50 21.74
N LYS A 215 -6.00 -7.34 21.21
CA LYS A 215 -7.24 -7.67 21.92
C LYS A 215 -7.44 -9.18 22.02
N VAL A 216 -7.11 -9.94 20.98
CA VAL A 216 -7.11 -11.42 21.02
C VAL A 216 -6.21 -11.92 22.16
N LEU A 217 -5.02 -11.35 22.31
CA LEU A 217 -4.09 -11.73 23.38
C LEU A 217 -4.58 -11.35 24.79
N LYS A 218 -5.26 -10.21 24.92
CA LYS A 218 -5.79 -9.74 26.23
C LYS A 218 -7.09 -10.44 26.62
N TYR A 219 -7.88 -10.90 25.66
CA TYR A 219 -9.20 -11.46 25.85
C TYR A 219 -9.38 -12.73 25.00
N PRO A 220 -8.61 -13.81 25.27
CA PRO A 220 -8.59 -15.00 24.41
C PRO A 220 -9.93 -15.73 24.34
N ASN A 221 -10.78 -15.57 25.36
CA ASN A 221 -12.11 -16.18 25.43
C ASN A 221 -13.19 -15.40 24.66
N VAL A 222 -12.88 -14.21 24.12
CA VAL A 222 -13.80 -13.43 23.29
C VAL A 222 -13.55 -13.78 21.83
N SER A 223 -14.31 -14.76 21.31
CA SER A 223 -14.15 -15.25 19.94
C SER A 223 -14.35 -14.17 18.87
N ASP A 224 -15.17 -13.14 19.13
CA ASP A 224 -15.39 -12.03 18.18
C ASP A 224 -14.11 -11.29 17.81
N TYR A 225 -13.11 -11.23 18.71
CA TYR A 225 -11.82 -10.64 18.34
C TYR A 225 -11.02 -11.51 17.37
N GLN A 226 -11.18 -12.84 17.42
CA GLN A 226 -10.55 -13.74 16.45
C GLN A 226 -11.26 -13.63 15.09
N GLU A 227 -12.59 -13.58 15.08
CA GLU A 227 -13.37 -13.33 13.87
C GLU A 227 -13.06 -11.96 13.26
N ALA A 228 -12.87 -10.91 14.07
CA ALA A 228 -12.50 -9.59 13.57
C ALA A 228 -11.12 -9.58 12.86
N VAL A 229 -10.17 -10.44 13.27
CA VAL A 229 -8.92 -10.60 12.51
C VAL A 229 -9.19 -11.27 11.17
N ARG A 230 -9.99 -12.34 11.14
CA ARG A 230 -10.36 -13.05 9.91
C ARG A 230 -11.08 -12.13 8.93
N GLU A 231 -12.10 -11.41 9.39
CA GLU A 231 -12.89 -10.46 8.58
C GLU A 231 -12.04 -9.29 8.08
N LEU A 232 -11.09 -8.79 8.87
CA LEU A 232 -10.17 -7.75 8.41
C LEU A 232 -9.27 -8.25 7.27
N ASP A 233 -8.75 -9.47 7.39
CA ASP A 233 -7.91 -10.09 6.37
C ASP A 233 -8.71 -10.35 5.07
N GLU A 234 -9.96 -10.84 5.19
CA GLU A 234 -10.89 -11.03 4.06
C GLU A 234 -11.28 -9.71 3.39
N LYS A 235 -11.58 -8.67 4.18
CA LYS A 235 -11.86 -7.32 3.68
C LYS A 235 -10.67 -6.79 2.87
N GLU A 236 -9.45 -6.90 3.40
CA GLU A 236 -8.26 -6.41 2.69
C GLU A 236 -8.02 -7.18 1.39
N TRP A 237 -8.26 -8.50 1.40
CA TRP A 237 -8.16 -9.32 0.20
C TRP A 237 -9.12 -8.87 -0.91
N ILE A 238 -10.38 -8.59 -0.57
CA ILE A 238 -11.35 -8.03 -1.52
C ILE A 238 -10.94 -6.64 -1.98
N HIS A 239 -10.47 -5.79 -1.06
CA HIS A 239 -10.03 -4.43 -1.36
C HIS A 239 -8.86 -4.39 -2.34
N ILE A 240 -7.90 -5.32 -2.22
CA ILE A 240 -6.80 -5.51 -3.19
C ILE A 240 -7.36 -5.78 -4.59
N LYS A 241 -8.33 -6.70 -4.71
CA LYS A 241 -8.92 -7.05 -6.01
C LYS A 241 -9.71 -5.89 -6.61
N ILE A 242 -10.48 -5.17 -5.79
CA ILE A 242 -11.18 -3.93 -6.21
C ILE A 242 -10.16 -2.89 -6.69
N THR A 243 -9.06 -2.68 -5.96
CA THR A 243 -8.01 -1.74 -6.36
C THR A 243 -7.46 -2.05 -7.76
N ILE A 244 -7.25 -3.33 -8.08
CA ILE A 244 -6.78 -3.73 -9.42
C ILE A 244 -7.82 -3.39 -10.50
N VAL A 245 -9.10 -3.65 -10.21
CA VAL A 245 -10.22 -3.32 -11.11
C VAL A 245 -10.33 -1.80 -11.31
N ASP A 246 -10.21 -1.02 -10.23
CA ASP A 246 -10.26 0.44 -10.28
C ASP A 246 -9.11 0.99 -11.12
N ILE A 247 -7.89 0.45 -10.99
CA ILE A 247 -6.76 0.84 -11.85
C ILE A 247 -7.09 0.61 -13.34
N ILE A 248 -7.78 -0.49 -13.71
CA ILE A 248 -8.22 -0.70 -15.11
C ILE A 248 -9.18 0.39 -15.52
N TYR A 249 -10.22 0.65 -14.73
CA TYR A 249 -11.22 1.65 -15.07
C TYR A 249 -10.62 3.04 -15.22
N LEU A 250 -9.71 3.42 -14.31
CA LEU A 250 -9.00 4.70 -14.37
C LEU A 250 -8.11 4.79 -15.62
N LEU A 251 -7.38 3.72 -15.95
CA LEU A 251 -6.54 3.67 -17.16
C LEU A 251 -7.33 3.63 -18.47
N CYS A 252 -8.54 3.06 -18.48
CA CYS A 252 -9.42 3.07 -19.65
C CYS A 252 -10.15 4.41 -19.84
N PHE A 253 -10.37 5.14 -18.74
CA PHE A 253 -11.03 6.45 -18.76
C PHE A 253 -10.09 7.56 -19.23
N VAL A 254 -8.82 7.49 -18.83
CA VAL A 254 -7.72 8.37 -19.28
C VAL A 254 -7.33 8.07 -20.72
#